data_AF-A0A537TUX8-F1
#
_entry.id   AF-A0A537TUX8-F1
#
_cell.length_a   1.000
_cell.length_b   1.000
_cell.length_c   1.000
_cell.angle_alpha   90.00
_cell.angle_beta   90.00
_cell.angle_gamma   90.00
#
_symmetry.space_group_name_H-M   'P 1'
#
loop_
_entity.id
_entity.type
_entity.pdbx_description
1 polymer ?
#
loop_
_entity_poly.entity_id
_entity_poly.type
_entity_poly.pdbx_seq_one_letter_code
_entity_poly.pdbx_strand_id
1 'polypeptide(L)'
;ELKVRVVNVVDLMRLEPESEHPHGLSDREFDSLFTTGRPIVFAYHGYPLLIHRLTYRRRNHRNLHVRGYKEEGTTTTPFDMVMLNDLDRFHLVMDVIDRVPGVGERAARLRQDMVDERLRCRAWTREHGEDRPDVRDWTWPY
;
A
#
# COMPACT_ATOMS: atom_id res chain seq x y z
N GLU A 1 4.15 14.90 14.24
CA GLU A 1 4.92 14.49 13.07
C GLU A 1 4.80 12.98 12.87
N LEU A 2 4.59 12.51 11.63
CA LEU A 2 4.50 11.08 11.28
C LEU A 2 5.88 10.59 10.84
N LYS A 3 6.37 9.49 11.42
CA LYS A 3 7.63 8.86 11.03
C LYS A 3 7.35 7.61 10.20
N VAL A 4 7.91 7.56 9.00
CA VAL A 4 7.70 6.47 8.04
C VAL A 4 9.04 5.81 7.71
N ARG A 5 9.01 4.49 7.53
CA ARG A 5 10.08 3.73 6.89
C ARG A 5 9.51 3.16 5.60
N VAL A 6 10.23 3.36 4.50
CA VAL A 6 9.91 2.76 3.21
C VAL A 6 10.79 1.53 3.03
N VAL A 7 10.18 0.38 2.73
CA VAL A 7 10.88 -0.89 2.48
C VAL A 7 10.45 -1.36 1.09
N ASN A 8 11.42 -1.58 0.21
CA ASN A 8 11.18 -2.17 -1.10
C ASN A 8 11.46 -3.68 -1.06
N VAL A 9 10.50 -4.49 -1.47
CA VAL A 9 10.63 -5.96 -1.50
C VAL A 9 10.77 -6.41 -2.95
N VAL A 10 11.92 -6.97 -3.28
CA VAL A 10 12.24 -7.47 -4.62
C VAL A 10 12.09 -8.98 -4.70
N ASP A 11 12.70 -9.71 -3.75
CA ASP A 11 12.56 -11.15 -3.61
C ASP A 11 11.48 -11.46 -2.57
N LEU A 12 10.32 -11.96 -3.04
CA LEU A 12 9.18 -12.29 -2.17
C LEU A 12 9.47 -13.45 -1.23
N MET A 13 10.34 -14.39 -1.63
CA MET A 13 10.63 -15.57 -0.81
C MET A 13 11.42 -15.20 0.46
N ARG A 14 12.04 -14.01 0.49
CA ARG A 14 12.64 -13.44 1.71
C ARG A 14 11.62 -13.13 2.81
N LEU A 15 10.34 -12.99 2.47
CA LEU A 15 9.30 -12.77 3.48
C LEU A 15 9.05 -14.02 4.35
N GLU A 16 9.33 -15.21 3.82
CA GLU A 16 9.19 -16.47 4.55
C GLU A 16 10.28 -16.65 5.61
N PRO A 17 10.01 -17.37 6.72
CA PRO A 17 11.05 -17.76 7.66
C PRO A 17 12.14 -18.59 6.99
N GLU A 18 13.40 -18.40 7.37
CA GLU A 18 14.53 -19.20 6.88
C GLU A 18 14.37 -20.72 7.11
N SER A 19 13.54 -21.11 8.07
CA SER A 19 13.19 -22.52 8.32
C SER A 19 12.26 -23.14 7.27
N GLU A 20 11.50 -22.31 6.54
CA GLU A 20 10.53 -22.77 5.53
C GLU A 20 11.09 -22.63 4.11
N HIS A 21 11.99 -21.68 3.86
CA HIS A 21 12.56 -21.44 2.55
C HIS A 21 14.06 -21.07 2.63
N PRO A 22 14.94 -21.61 1.76
CA PRO A 22 16.38 -21.32 1.79
C PRO A 22 16.77 -19.85 1.64
N HIS A 23 15.89 -19.05 1.04
CA HIS A 23 16.06 -17.61 0.87
C HIS A 23 15.34 -16.79 1.96
N GLY A 24 14.61 -17.44 2.86
CA GLY A 24 13.81 -16.77 3.89
C GLY A 24 14.68 -15.94 4.83
N LEU A 25 14.14 -14.81 5.31
CA LEU A 25 14.82 -14.02 6.33
C LEU A 25 14.67 -14.67 7.70
N SER A 26 15.72 -14.54 8.53
CA SER A 26 15.60 -14.78 9.96
C SER A 26 14.54 -13.84 10.57
N ASP A 27 13.90 -14.25 11.67
CA ASP A 27 12.89 -13.41 12.33
C ASP A 27 13.47 -12.06 12.79
N ARG A 28 14.74 -12.05 13.20
CA ARG A 28 15.44 -10.82 13.61
C ARG A 28 15.59 -9.84 12.44
N GLU A 29 15.95 -10.32 11.25
CA GLU A 29 16.09 -9.46 10.07
C GLU A 29 14.73 -8.93 9.61
N PHE A 30 13.72 -9.80 9.57
CA PHE A 30 12.35 -9.38 9.25
C PHE A 30 11.86 -8.30 10.23
N ASP A 31 12.01 -8.51 11.54
CA ASP A 31 11.62 -7.56 12.59
C ASP A 31 12.41 -6.24 12.48
N SER A 32 13.66 -6.28 12.03
CA SER A 32 14.46 -5.08 11.82
C SER A 32 13.91 -4.19 10.70
N LEU A 33 13.30 -4.79 9.67
CA LEU A 33 12.70 -4.11 8.51
C LEU A 33 11.26 -3.67 8.81
N PHE A 34 10.43 -4.61 9.25
CA PHE A 34 8.97 -4.45 9.37
C PHE A 34 8.51 -4.11 10.78
N THR A 35 9.44 -4.03 11.74
CA THR A 35 9.19 -3.77 13.17
C THR A 35 8.40 -4.89 13.83
N THR A 36 8.33 -4.86 15.16
CA THR A 36 7.64 -5.89 15.96
C THR A 36 6.21 -5.53 16.35
N GLY A 37 5.76 -4.30 16.04
CA GLY A 37 4.48 -3.81 16.55
C GLY A 37 3.92 -2.55 15.90
N ARG A 38 4.61 -1.94 14.92
CA ARG A 38 4.07 -0.77 14.21
C ARG A 38 3.21 -1.23 13.01
N PRO A 39 2.16 -0.47 12.63
CA PRO A 39 1.39 -0.74 11.41
C PRO A 39 2.27 -0.82 10.17
N ILE A 40 1.96 -1.76 9.27
CA ILE A 40 2.60 -1.92 7.97
C ILE A 40 1.50 -1.80 6.92
N VAL A 41 1.65 -0.85 5.99
CA VAL A 41 0.87 -0.79 4.75
C VAL A 41 1.73 -1.38 3.65
N PHE A 42 1.30 -2.49 3.07
CA PHE A 42 2.04 -3.24 2.06
C PHE A 42 1.31 -3.15 0.73
N ALA A 43 1.90 -2.49 -0.26
CA ALA A 43 1.38 -2.44 -1.62
C ALA A 43 2.02 -3.57 -2.45
N TYR A 44 1.19 -4.45 -3.01
CA TYR A 44 1.63 -5.65 -3.73
C TYR A 44 1.02 -5.69 -5.13
N HIS A 45 1.80 -6.14 -6.13
CA HIS A 45 1.35 -6.20 -7.53
C HIS A 45 0.37 -7.36 -7.81
N GLY A 46 0.38 -8.40 -6.97
CA GLY A 46 -0.48 -9.57 -7.10
C GLY A 46 -1.57 -9.63 -6.03
N TYR A 47 -2.10 -10.82 -5.78
CA TYR A 47 -3.15 -11.03 -4.79
C TYR A 47 -2.61 -10.88 -3.35
N PRO A 48 -3.26 -10.05 -2.50
CA PRO A 48 -2.86 -9.84 -1.10
C PRO A 48 -2.71 -11.13 -0.29
N LEU A 49 -3.53 -12.14 -0.60
CA LEU A 49 -3.53 -13.43 0.11
C LEU A 49 -2.15 -14.10 0.14
N LEU A 50 -1.36 -13.96 -0.93
CA LEU A 50 -0.01 -14.53 -0.96
C LEU A 50 0.87 -13.92 0.11
N ILE A 51 0.88 -12.58 0.25
CA ILE A 51 1.70 -11.91 1.27
C ILE A 51 1.27 -12.33 2.67
N HIS A 52 -0.03 -12.48 2.91
CA HIS A 52 -0.51 -13.00 4.20
C HIS A 52 -0.02 -14.43 4.45
N ARG A 53 -0.07 -15.29 3.43
CA ARG A 53 0.45 -16.67 3.52
C ARG A 53 1.96 -16.71 3.77
N LEU A 54 2.76 -15.87 3.14
CA LEU A 54 4.22 -15.85 3.33
C LEU A 54 4.62 -15.32 4.71
N THR A 55 3.77 -14.49 5.33
CA THR A 55 4.11 -13.76 6.56
C THR A 55 3.33 -14.19 7.80
N TYR A 56 2.45 -15.20 7.73
CA TYR A 56 1.53 -15.55 8.82
C TYR A 56 2.21 -15.87 10.16
N ARG A 57 3.45 -16.38 10.15
CA ARG A 57 4.24 -16.68 11.36
C ARG A 57 5.04 -15.48 11.88
N ARG A 58 5.12 -14.39 11.12
CA ARG A 58 5.93 -13.22 11.50
C ARG A 58 5.29 -12.49 12.66
N ARG A 59 6.11 -12.05 13.61
CA ARG A 59 5.66 -11.43 14.87
C ARG A 59 4.67 -10.29 14.69
N ASN A 60 4.90 -9.43 13.70
CA ASN A 60 4.08 -8.25 13.44
C ASN A 60 2.96 -8.48 12.40
N HIS A 61 2.66 -9.73 12.03
CA HIS A 61 1.68 -10.07 11.00
C HIS A 61 0.29 -9.46 11.25
N ARG A 62 -0.15 -9.38 12.52
CA ARG A 62 -1.43 -8.75 12.89
C ARG A 62 -1.57 -7.28 12.49
N ASN A 63 -0.44 -6.59 12.29
CA ASN A 63 -0.38 -5.18 11.89
C ASN A 63 -0.07 -5.02 10.40
N LEU A 64 0.03 -6.12 9.65
CA LEU A 64 0.28 -6.12 8.23
C LEU A 64 -1.03 -5.97 7.46
N HIS A 65 -1.22 -4.81 6.87
CA HIS A 65 -2.32 -4.53 5.96
C HIS A 65 -1.82 -4.55 4.53
N VAL A 66 -2.31 -5.51 3.74
CA VAL A 66 -1.86 -5.71 2.36
C VAL A 66 -2.93 -5.20 1.40
N ARG A 67 -2.51 -4.36 0.46
CA ARG A 67 -3.25 -3.98 -0.75
C ARG A 67 -2.62 -4.66 -1.94
N GLY A 68 -3.44 -4.99 -2.93
CA GLY A 68 -3.00 -5.59 -4.16
C GLY A 68 -4.18 -5.82 -5.09
N TYR A 69 -3.98 -6.65 -6.11
CA TYR A 69 -4.99 -6.90 -7.12
C TYR A 69 -6.24 -7.57 -6.53
N LYS A 70 -7.42 -7.08 -6.94
CA LYS A 70 -8.75 -7.47 -6.45
C LYS A 70 -9.68 -8.01 -7.55
N GLU A 71 -9.15 -8.33 -8.73
CA GLU A 71 -9.96 -8.67 -9.92
C GLU A 71 -10.80 -7.52 -10.48
N GLU A 72 -10.45 -6.29 -10.13
CA GLU A 72 -11.12 -5.10 -10.66
C GLU A 72 -10.29 -4.53 -11.80
N GLY A 73 -10.86 -4.48 -13.01
CA GLY A 73 -10.17 -3.99 -14.18
C GLY A 73 -11.06 -3.91 -15.41
N THR A 74 -10.74 -2.95 -16.28
CA THR A 74 -11.37 -2.78 -17.59
C THR A 74 -10.44 -1.98 -18.50
N THR A 75 -10.83 -1.73 -19.75
CA THR A 75 -10.11 -0.81 -20.62
C THR A 75 -10.21 0.60 -20.04
N THR A 76 -9.13 1.06 -19.42
CA THR A 76 -9.06 2.38 -18.77
C THR A 76 -7.61 2.88 -18.67
N THR A 77 -7.40 4.02 -18.03
CA THR A 77 -6.08 4.64 -17.88
C THR A 77 -5.25 3.98 -16.78
N PRO A 78 -3.91 4.12 -16.81
CA PRO A 78 -3.03 3.49 -15.82
C PRO A 78 -3.38 3.81 -14.36
N PHE A 79 -3.68 5.08 -14.03
CA PHE A 79 -4.03 5.44 -12.65
C PHE A 79 -5.41 4.92 -12.24
N ASP A 80 -6.39 4.95 -13.15
CA ASP A 80 -7.72 4.41 -12.85
C ASP A 80 -7.65 2.89 -12.59
N MET A 81 -6.79 2.16 -13.31
CA MET A 81 -6.58 0.73 -13.08
C MET A 81 -6.11 0.43 -11.64
N VAL A 82 -5.19 1.22 -11.07
CA VAL A 82 -4.76 1.04 -9.68
C VAL A 82 -5.81 1.55 -8.68
N MET A 83 -6.58 2.58 -9.04
CA MET A 83 -7.70 3.06 -8.22
C MET A 83 -8.81 2.02 -8.07
N LEU A 84 -9.14 1.28 -9.14
CA LEU A 84 -10.12 0.19 -9.12
C LEU A 84 -9.74 -0.90 -8.10
N ASN A 85 -8.45 -1.10 -7.87
CA ASN A 85 -7.92 -2.08 -6.92
C ASN A 85 -7.61 -1.48 -5.53
N ASP A 86 -7.96 -0.21 -5.28
CA ASP A 86 -7.59 0.55 -4.07
C ASP A 86 -6.08 0.56 -3.78
N LEU A 87 -5.26 0.53 -4.83
CA LEU A 87 -3.80 0.55 -4.75
C LEU A 87 -3.22 1.94 -5.10
N ASP A 88 -4.08 2.92 -5.37
CA ASP A 88 -3.70 4.28 -5.69
C ASP A 88 -3.11 5.03 -4.47
N ARG A 89 -2.28 6.04 -4.76
CA ARG A 89 -1.58 6.82 -3.73
C ARG A 89 -2.49 7.49 -2.71
N PHE A 90 -3.72 7.88 -3.09
CA PHE A 90 -4.66 8.51 -2.16
C PHE A 90 -5.24 7.47 -1.20
N HIS A 91 -5.55 6.27 -1.70
CA HIS A 91 -6.02 5.17 -0.86
C HIS A 91 -4.95 4.67 0.11
N LEU A 92 -3.68 4.64 -0.31
CA LEU A 92 -2.57 4.31 0.60
C LEU A 92 -2.43 5.34 1.73
N VAL A 93 -2.65 6.63 1.46
CA VAL A 93 -2.69 7.66 2.51
C VAL A 93 -3.84 7.42 3.48
N MET A 94 -5.05 7.11 2.98
CA MET A 94 -6.19 6.78 3.83
C MET A 94 -5.89 5.57 4.72
N ASP A 95 -5.25 4.53 4.18
CA ASP A 95 -4.87 3.34 4.94
C ASP A 95 -3.92 3.65 6.10
N VAL A 96 -2.98 4.58 5.90
CA VAL A 96 -2.07 5.06 6.94
C VAL A 96 -2.84 5.84 8.02
N ILE A 97 -3.73 6.75 7.63
CA ILE A 97 -4.53 7.55 8.56
C ILE A 97 -5.38 6.64 9.46
N ASP A 98 -6.00 5.62 8.87
CA ASP A 98 -6.94 4.74 9.57
C ASP A 98 -6.23 3.72 10.49
N ARG A 99 -4.94 3.41 10.25
CA ARG A 99 -4.21 2.36 10.98
C ARG A 99 -3.19 2.87 11.98
N VAL A 100 -2.67 4.08 11.81
CA VAL A 100 -1.68 4.62 12.74
C VAL A 100 -2.39 5.22 13.95
N PRO A 101 -2.15 4.71 15.18
CA PRO A 101 -2.81 5.21 16.38
C PRO A 101 -2.61 6.71 16.56
N GLY A 102 -3.71 7.42 16.84
CA GLY A 102 -3.74 8.86 17.04
C GLY A 102 -3.58 9.70 15.77
N VAL A 103 -3.53 9.13 14.56
CA VAL A 103 -3.51 9.91 13.30
C VAL A 103 -4.93 10.21 12.81
N GLY A 104 -5.86 9.25 12.91
CA GLY A 104 -7.24 9.38 12.43
C GLY A 104 -7.92 10.71 12.80
N GLU A 105 -7.98 11.03 14.09
CA GLU A 105 -8.64 12.27 14.57
C GLU A 105 -7.96 13.54 14.06
N ARG A 106 -6.62 13.56 14.03
CA ARG A 106 -5.84 14.75 13.61
C ARG A 106 -5.84 14.96 12.09
N ALA A 107 -6.03 13.89 11.33
CA ALA A 107 -5.95 13.89 9.87
C ALA A 107 -7.31 13.66 9.19
N ALA A 108 -8.43 13.82 9.93
CA ALA A 108 -9.77 13.58 9.40
C ALA A 108 -10.07 14.40 8.13
N ARG A 109 -9.65 15.67 8.10
CA ARG A 109 -9.78 16.52 6.92
C ARG A 109 -8.97 15.98 5.74
N LEU A 110 -7.70 15.65 5.96
CA LEU A 110 -6.84 15.08 4.93
C LEU A 110 -7.42 13.78 4.37
N ARG A 111 -7.99 12.93 5.24
CA ARG A 111 -8.67 11.70 4.81
C ARG A 111 -9.82 12.01 3.85
N GLN A 112 -10.65 13.01 4.15
CA GLN A 112 -11.72 13.45 3.26
C GLN A 112 -11.16 14.01 1.94
N ASP A 113 -10.10 14.81 2.00
CA ASP A 113 -9.44 15.34 0.81
C ASP A 113 -8.96 14.19 -0.11
N MET A 114 -8.43 13.09 0.45
CA MET A 114 -8.03 11.91 -0.35
C MET A 114 -9.22 11.21 -1.03
N VAL A 115 -10.39 11.17 -0.37
CA VAL A 115 -11.62 10.63 -0.99
C VAL A 115 -12.05 11.53 -2.15
N ASP A 116 -12.05 12.84 -1.94
CA ASP A 116 -12.44 13.82 -2.95
C ASP A 116 -11.47 13.81 -4.14
N GLU A 117 -10.17 13.62 -3.90
CA GLU A 117 -9.18 13.49 -4.97
C GLU A 117 -9.39 12.25 -5.84
N ARG A 118 -9.76 11.11 -5.25
CA ARG A 118 -10.14 9.92 -6.04
C ARG A 118 -11.37 10.20 -6.89
N LEU A 119 -12.38 10.87 -6.35
CA LEU A 119 -13.58 11.22 -7.11
C LEU A 119 -13.25 12.15 -8.30
N ARG A 120 -12.39 13.14 -8.09
CA ARG A 120 -11.91 14.05 -9.15
C ARG A 120 -11.12 13.32 -10.23
N CYS A 121 -10.19 12.44 -9.84
CA CYS A 121 -9.40 11.66 -10.79
C CYS A 121 -10.30 10.75 -11.63
N ARG A 122 -11.26 10.06 -11.01
CA ARG A 122 -12.21 9.21 -11.72
C ARG A 122 -13.07 10.01 -12.71
N ALA A 123 -13.58 11.17 -12.30
CA ALA A 123 -14.35 12.04 -13.17
C ALA A 123 -13.52 12.50 -14.38
N TRP A 124 -12.27 12.94 -14.14
CA TRP A 124 -11.35 13.35 -15.17
C TRP A 124 -11.11 12.26 -16.23
N THR A 125 -10.83 11.02 -15.78
CA THR A 125 -10.63 9.90 -16.70
C THR A 125 -11.84 9.65 -17.60
N ARG A 126 -13.07 9.81 -17.10
CA ARG A 126 -14.29 9.60 -17.90
C ARG A 126 -14.59 10.75 -18.86
N GLU A 127 -14.20 11.96 -18.50
CA GLU A 127 -14.41 13.14 -19.32
C GLU A 127 -13.33 13.31 -20.41
N HIS A 128 -12.06 13.03 -20.09
CA HIS A 128 -10.91 13.34 -20.94
C HIS A 128 -10.23 12.11 -21.55
N GLY A 129 -10.48 10.90 -21.03
CA GLY A 129 -9.85 9.68 -21.53
C GLY A 129 -8.37 9.53 -21.17
N GLU A 130 -7.83 10.38 -20.30
CA GLU A 130 -6.46 10.34 -19.80
C GLU A 130 -6.41 10.50 -18.27
N ASP A 131 -5.26 10.22 -17.67
CA ASP A 131 -5.04 10.49 -16.25
C ASP A 131 -4.84 12.00 -16.02
N ARG A 132 -5.28 12.49 -14.86
CA ARG A 132 -5.17 13.92 -14.49
C ARG A 132 -3.69 14.36 -14.52
N PRO A 133 -3.37 15.55 -15.08
CA PRO A 133 -1.97 15.95 -15.28
C PRO A 133 -1.10 15.94 -14.02
N ASP A 134 -1.62 16.36 -12.87
CA ASP A 134 -0.91 16.31 -11.58
C ASP A 134 -0.67 14.90 -11.03
N VAL A 135 -1.35 13.89 -11.58
CA VAL A 135 -1.06 12.47 -11.33
C VAL A 135 -0.01 11.97 -12.32
N ARG A 136 -0.25 12.21 -13.60
CA ARG A 136 0.61 11.76 -14.71
C ARG A 136 2.01 12.37 -14.66
N ASP A 137 2.09 13.66 -14.37
CA ASP A 137 3.32 14.45 -14.43
C ASP A 137 4.01 14.61 -13.06
N TRP A 138 3.52 13.87 -12.04
CA TRP A 138 4.13 13.89 -10.72
C TRP A 138 5.52 13.26 -10.75
N THR A 139 6.48 13.93 -10.12
CA THR A 139 7.85 13.45 -9.94
C THR A 139 8.23 13.47 -8.47
N TRP A 140 9.13 12.56 -8.09
CA TRP A 140 9.75 12.60 -6.77
C TRP A 140 10.73 13.78 -6.71
N PRO A 141 10.57 14.74 -5.76
CA PRO A 141 11.28 16.03 -5.82
C PRO A 141 12.67 16.02 -5.17
N TYR A 142 13.23 14.85 -4.84
CA TYR A 142 14.53 14.70 -4.17
C TYR A 142 15.49 13.85 -4.99
#